data_AF-A0A6B2T3B7-F1
#
_entry.id   AF-A0A6B2T3B7-F1
#
_cell.length_a   1.000
_cell.length_b   1.000
_cell.length_c   1.000
_cell.angle_alpha   90.00
_cell.angle_beta   90.00
_cell.angle_gamma   90.00
#
_symmetry.space_group_name_H-M   'P 1'
#
loop_
_entity.id
_entity.type
_entity.pdbx_description
1 polymer ?
#
loop_
_entity_poly.entity_id
_entity_poly.type
_entity_poly.pdbx_seq_one_letter_code
_entity_poly.pdbx_strand_id
1 'polypeptide(L)'
;MPATPAPHDFPSDLLAGQEELHQVRSVLLALLKRLPWSVEPHDGFSDSTGWRRTERPASPGWTPEEQAEVEELRAKERELAVFVTCHKYWEQVTGSDNVAARAALKHAHETPDESLSS
;
A
#
# COMPACT_ATOMS: atom_id res chain seq x y z
N MET A 1 19.63 27.82 -12.43
CA MET A 1 18.72 26.68 -12.16
C MET A 1 19.53 25.41 -12.41
N PRO A 2 19.95 24.64 -11.39
CA PRO A 2 20.54 23.34 -11.66
C PRO A 2 19.45 22.37 -12.12
N ALA A 3 19.77 21.56 -13.13
CA ALA A 3 18.89 20.56 -13.72
C ALA A 3 18.46 19.53 -12.67
N THR A 4 17.16 19.23 -12.63
CA THR A 4 16.60 18.10 -11.89
C THR A 4 17.25 16.82 -12.42
N PRO A 5 17.92 15.98 -11.59
CA PRO A 5 18.42 14.70 -12.07
C PRO A 5 17.22 13.85 -12.49
N ALA A 6 17.20 13.44 -13.76
CA ALA A 6 16.29 12.41 -14.24
C ALA A 6 16.53 11.12 -13.45
N PRO A 7 15.45 10.38 -13.19
CA PRO A 7 15.24 9.65 -11.94
C PRO A 7 16.14 8.42 -11.90
N HIS A 8 16.51 8.02 -10.68
CA HIS A 8 17.17 6.77 -10.39
C HIS A 8 16.78 5.65 -11.37
N ASP A 9 17.75 5.14 -12.13
CA ASP A 9 17.57 3.99 -13.02
C ASP A 9 17.44 2.75 -12.12
N PHE A 10 16.22 2.51 -11.63
CA PHE A 10 15.94 1.43 -10.70
C PHE A 10 16.08 0.09 -11.42
N PRO A 11 16.68 -0.91 -10.77
CA PRO A 11 16.78 -2.22 -11.38
C PRO A 11 15.38 -2.82 -11.59
N SER A 12 15.21 -3.55 -12.68
CA SER A 12 13.91 -4.05 -13.13
C SER A 12 13.21 -4.93 -12.09
N ASP A 13 13.97 -5.68 -11.30
CA ASP A 13 13.43 -6.50 -10.21
C ASP A 13 12.90 -5.66 -9.05
N LEU A 14 13.51 -4.51 -8.74
CA LEU A 14 12.99 -3.58 -7.73
C LEU A 14 11.70 -2.88 -8.22
N LEU A 15 11.66 -2.51 -9.50
CA LEU A 15 10.45 -1.95 -10.12
C LEU A 15 9.30 -2.97 -10.13
N ALA A 16 9.58 -4.21 -10.55
CA ALA A 16 8.60 -5.29 -10.53
C ALA A 16 8.10 -5.60 -9.11
N GLY A 17 9.00 -5.65 -8.12
CA GLY A 17 8.62 -5.86 -6.72
C GLY A 17 7.78 -4.71 -6.13
N GLN A 18 8.09 -3.47 -6.50
CA GLN A 18 7.30 -2.30 -6.11
C GLN A 18 5.92 -2.32 -6.77
N GLU A 19 5.84 -2.64 -8.07
CA GLU A 19 4.57 -2.77 -8.79
C GLU A 19 3.70 -3.87 -8.19
N GLU A 20 4.25 -5.05 -7.95
CA GLU A 20 3.52 -6.16 -7.33
C GLU A 20 3.03 -5.79 -5.93
N LEU A 21 3.84 -5.07 -5.14
CA LEU A 21 3.42 -4.56 -3.83
C LEU A 21 2.21 -3.62 -3.94
N HIS A 22 2.21 -2.72 -4.93
CA HIS A 22 1.08 -1.83 -5.18
C HIS A 22 -0.17 -2.60 -5.63
N GLN A 23 -0.01 -3.59 -6.49
CA GLN A 23 -1.11 -4.44 -6.95
C GLN A 23 -1.72 -5.23 -5.78
N VAL A 24 -0.90 -5.89 -4.96
CA VAL A 24 -1.37 -6.65 -3.78
C VAL A 24 -2.10 -5.73 -2.80
N ARG A 25 -1.58 -4.52 -2.54
CA ARG A 25 -2.26 -3.52 -1.71
C ARG A 25 -3.60 -3.09 -2.28
N SER A 26 -3.67 -2.89 -3.59
CA SER A 26 -4.91 -2.53 -4.28
C SER A 26 -5.97 -3.64 -4.12
N VAL A 27 -5.57 -4.90 -4.36
CA VAL A 27 -6.44 -6.08 -4.19
C VAL A 27 -6.90 -6.21 -2.74
N LEU A 28 -5.98 -6.09 -1.76
CA LEU A 28 -6.30 -6.14 -0.35
C LEU A 28 -7.31 -5.04 0.05
N LEU A 29 -7.10 -3.80 -0.42
CA LEU A 29 -8.02 -2.69 -0.14
C LEU A 29 -9.38 -2.90 -0.81
N ALA A 30 -9.42 -3.45 -2.02
CA ALA A 30 -10.67 -3.79 -2.69
C ALA A 30 -11.44 -4.88 -1.94
N LEU A 31 -10.74 -5.92 -1.46
CA LEU A 31 -11.31 -6.97 -0.63
C LEU A 31 -11.87 -6.41 0.67
N LEU A 32 -11.08 -5.64 1.41
CA LEU A 32 -11.50 -5.02 2.69
C LEU A 32 -12.68 -4.05 2.54
N LYS A 33 -12.84 -3.41 1.37
CA LYS A 33 -14.01 -2.57 1.09
C LYS A 33 -15.29 -3.37 0.85
N ARG A 34 -15.17 -4.62 0.37
CA ARG A 34 -16.30 -5.54 0.15
C ARG A 34 -16.68 -6.26 1.43
N LEU A 35 -15.70 -6.57 2.28
CA LEU A 35 -15.91 -7.30 3.51
C LEU A 35 -16.66 -6.48 4.57
N PRO A 36 -17.34 -7.16 5.51
CA PRO A 36 -17.90 -6.51 6.69
C PRO A 36 -16.82 -5.74 7.45
N TRP A 37 -17.20 -4.63 8.06
CA TRP A 37 -16.25 -3.73 8.72
C TRP A 37 -15.60 -4.33 9.99
N SER A 38 -16.16 -5.43 10.52
CA SER A 38 -15.62 -6.18 11.66
C SER A 38 -15.21 -7.58 11.24
N VAL A 39 -14.04 -8.01 11.72
CA VAL A 39 -13.49 -9.37 11.53
C VAL A 39 -14.26 -10.38 12.37
N GLU A 40 -14.52 -10.05 13.64
CA GLU A 40 -15.37 -10.86 14.51
C GLU A 40 -16.83 -10.40 14.43
N PRO A 41 -17.79 -11.28 14.70
CA PRO A 41 -19.19 -10.88 14.86
C PRO A 41 -19.30 -9.75 15.88
N HIS A 42 -19.89 -8.63 15.47
CA HIS A 42 -20.08 -7.46 16.31
C HIS A 42 -21.52 -6.97 16.18
N ASP A 43 -22.21 -6.76 17.30
CA ASP A 43 -23.62 -6.34 17.34
C ASP A 43 -23.87 -4.91 16.85
N GLY A 44 -22.85 -4.25 16.30
CA GLY A 44 -22.89 -2.83 15.98
C GLY A 44 -22.77 -1.96 17.22
N PHE A 45 -22.60 -0.66 17.02
CA PHE A 45 -22.63 0.30 18.10
C PHE A 45 -23.21 1.62 17.64
N SER A 46 -23.85 2.33 18.56
CA SER A 46 -24.31 3.71 18.36
C SER A 46 -23.78 4.54 19.52
N ASP A 47 -22.75 5.34 19.28
CA ASP A 47 -22.32 6.37 20.22
C ASP A 47 -22.94 7.71 19.82
N SER A 48 -23.82 8.22 20.68
CA SER A 48 -24.43 9.55 20.58
C SER A 48 -23.90 10.52 21.63
N THR A 49 -22.80 10.16 22.30
CA THR A 49 -22.26 10.85 23.47
C THR A 49 -21.20 11.89 23.09
N GLY A 50 -20.56 11.70 21.93
CA GLY A 50 -19.60 12.66 21.36
C GLY A 50 -20.21 13.81 20.56
N TRP A 51 -19.34 14.73 20.10
CA TRP A 51 -19.70 15.87 19.22
C TRP A 51 -20.31 15.45 17.87
N ARG A 52 -20.18 14.17 17.47
CA ARG A 52 -20.88 13.59 16.31
C ARG A 52 -21.41 12.21 16.66
N ARG A 53 -22.66 11.96 16.26
CA ARG A 53 -23.29 10.64 16.32
C ARG A 53 -22.51 9.67 15.42
N THR A 54 -22.04 8.58 15.99
CA THR A 54 -21.35 7.50 15.26
C THR A 54 -22.17 6.24 15.40
N GLU A 55 -22.75 5.79 14.28
CA GLU A 55 -23.55 4.56 14.22
C GLU A 55 -22.87 3.59 13.26
N ARG A 56 -22.67 2.35 13.73
CA ARG A 56 -22.21 1.24 12.92
C ARG A 56 -23.17 0.07 13.05
N PRO A 57 -23.69 -0.47 11.92
CA PRO A 57 -24.60 -1.60 11.95
C PRO A 57 -23.89 -2.86 12.43
N ALA A 58 -24.68 -3.84 12.89
CA ALA A 58 -24.18 -5.16 13.22
C ALA A 58 -23.43 -5.78 12.04
N SER A 59 -22.26 -6.33 12.32
CA SER A 59 -21.38 -6.98 11.37
C SER A 59 -21.32 -8.47 11.71
N PRO A 60 -21.61 -9.37 10.76
CA PRO A 60 -21.57 -10.81 11.01
C PRO A 60 -20.15 -11.37 11.22
N GLY A 61 -19.10 -10.56 11.00
CA GLY A 61 -17.72 -11.03 10.99
C GLY A 61 -17.28 -11.47 9.60
N TRP A 62 -16.00 -11.82 9.45
CA TRP A 62 -15.46 -12.43 8.25
C TRP A 62 -15.64 -13.95 8.33
N THR A 63 -15.87 -14.58 7.19
CA THR A 63 -15.79 -16.05 7.13
C THR A 63 -14.33 -16.50 7.28
N PRO A 64 -14.08 -17.76 7.69
CA PRO A 64 -12.72 -18.29 7.73
C PRO A 64 -11.99 -18.21 6.38
N GLU A 65 -12.73 -18.35 5.28
CA GLU A 65 -12.20 -18.24 3.92
C GLU A 65 -11.77 -16.80 3.59
N GLU A 66 -12.61 -15.81 3.93
CA GLU A 66 -12.30 -14.39 3.75
C GLU A 66 -11.12 -13.95 4.62
N GLN A 67 -11.05 -14.46 5.86
CA GLN A 67 -9.92 -14.21 6.75
C GLN A 67 -8.62 -14.81 6.21
N ALA A 68 -8.67 -16.04 5.70
CA ALA A 68 -7.52 -16.70 5.08
C ALA A 68 -7.03 -15.92 3.85
N GLU A 69 -7.93 -15.49 2.96
CA GLU A 69 -7.59 -14.70 1.78
C GLU A 69 -6.92 -13.36 2.15
N VAL A 70 -7.43 -12.67 3.18
CA VAL A 70 -6.81 -11.44 3.70
C VAL A 70 -5.44 -11.72 4.32
N GLU A 71 -5.30 -12.81 5.06
CA GLU A 71 -4.03 -13.18 5.70
C GLU A 71 -2.96 -13.54 4.66
N GLU A 72 -3.31 -14.31 3.64
CA GLU A 72 -2.43 -14.63 2.52
C GLU A 72 -1.98 -13.36 1.78
N LEU A 73 -2.90 -12.45 1.48
CA LEU A 73 -2.58 -11.17 0.84
C LEU A 73 -1.67 -10.30 1.72
N ARG A 74 -1.88 -10.28 3.04
CA ARG A 74 -1.03 -9.53 3.99
C ARG A 74 0.34 -10.17 4.16
N ALA A 75 0.43 -11.50 4.15
CA ALA A 75 1.70 -12.21 4.18
C ALA A 75 2.51 -11.84 2.92
N LYS A 76 1.87 -11.92 1.75
CA LYS A 76 2.49 -11.53 0.47
C LYS A 76 2.90 -10.05 0.42
N GLU A 77 2.04 -9.14 0.91
CA GLU A 77 2.37 -7.72 1.04
C GLU A 77 3.64 -7.53 1.89
N ARG A 78 3.73 -8.23 3.03
CA ARG A 78 4.87 -8.14 3.94
C ARG A 78 6.15 -8.66 3.29
N GLU A 79 6.08 -9.79 2.59
CA GLU A 79 7.23 -10.35 1.87
C GLU A 79 7.75 -9.37 0.81
N LEU A 80 6.84 -8.79 0.01
CA LEU A 80 7.20 -7.79 -1.01
C LEU A 80 7.75 -6.52 -0.37
N ALA A 81 7.17 -6.05 0.74
CA ALA A 81 7.68 -4.89 1.46
C ALA A 81 9.11 -5.14 2.00
N VAL A 82 9.38 -6.33 2.53
CA VAL A 82 10.74 -6.73 2.96
C VAL A 82 11.68 -6.80 1.76
N PHE A 83 11.27 -7.44 0.67
CA PHE A 83 12.07 -7.52 -0.55
C PHE A 83 12.47 -6.14 -1.07
N VAL A 84 11.50 -5.22 -1.20
CA VAL A 84 11.75 -3.85 -1.67
C VAL A 84 12.64 -3.09 -0.69
N THR A 85 12.39 -3.16 0.63
CA THR A 85 13.13 -2.36 1.62
C THR A 85 14.56 -2.86 1.88
N CYS A 86 14.79 -4.17 1.78
CA CYS A 86 16.10 -4.82 1.97
C CYS A 86 16.85 -5.08 0.65
N HIS A 87 16.39 -4.48 -0.45
CA HIS A 87 16.99 -4.70 -1.77
C HIS A 87 18.45 -4.23 -1.84
N LYS A 88 19.32 -5.00 -2.49
CA LYS A 88 20.77 -4.70 -2.69
C LYS A 88 21.05 -3.34 -3.33
N TYR A 89 20.08 -2.79 -4.08
CA TYR A 89 20.18 -1.45 -4.66
C TYR A 89 20.43 -0.39 -3.58
N TRP A 90 19.84 -0.54 -2.39
CA TRP A 90 19.98 0.45 -1.31
C TRP A 90 21.38 0.51 -0.72
N GLU A 91 22.19 -0.54 -0.87
CA GLU A 91 23.61 -0.51 -0.46
C GLU A 91 24.42 0.49 -1.29
N GLN A 92 23.96 0.80 -2.50
CA GLN A 92 24.61 1.73 -3.43
C GLN A 92 24.15 3.18 -3.21
N VAL A 93 23.03 3.40 -2.50
CA VAL A 93 22.44 4.72 -2.27
C VAL A 93 22.71 5.18 -0.84
N THR A 94 23.59 6.17 -0.70
CA THR A 94 24.07 6.66 0.61
C THR A 94 23.43 7.99 1.02
N GLY A 95 23.39 8.25 2.33
CA GLY A 95 22.99 9.56 2.87
C GLY A 95 21.57 10.00 2.51
N SER A 96 21.39 11.30 2.26
CA SER A 96 20.10 11.92 1.93
C SER A 96 19.47 11.40 0.64
N ASP A 97 20.28 10.85 -0.27
CA ASP A 97 19.82 10.35 -1.57
C ASP A 97 18.97 9.09 -1.40
N ASN A 98 19.13 8.34 -0.31
CA ASN A 98 18.32 7.15 -0.04
C ASN A 98 16.84 7.49 0.18
N VAL A 99 16.57 8.59 0.89
CA VAL A 99 15.21 9.06 1.14
C VAL A 99 14.57 9.57 -0.16
N ALA A 100 15.32 10.33 -0.96
CA ALA A 100 14.86 10.81 -2.26
C ALA A 100 14.59 9.66 -3.24
N ALA A 101 15.49 8.67 -3.30
CA ALA A 101 15.32 7.48 -4.12
C ALA A 101 14.12 6.63 -3.69
N ARG A 102 13.89 6.45 -2.38
CA ARG A 102 12.69 5.76 -1.88
C ARG A 102 11.41 6.52 -2.19
N ALA A 103 11.43 7.85 -2.17
CA ALA A 103 10.29 8.66 -2.60
C ALA A 103 10.04 8.46 -4.11
N ALA A 104 11.08 8.56 -4.94
CA ALA A 104 10.98 8.36 -6.38
C ALA A 104 10.47 6.95 -6.75
N LEU A 105 10.90 5.90 -6.05
CA LEU A 105 10.45 4.52 -6.28
C LEU A 105 8.93 4.37 -6.07
N LYS A 106 8.36 5.05 -5.07
CA LYS A 106 6.90 5.03 -4.84
C LYS A 106 6.12 5.63 -6.01
N HIS A 107 6.70 6.60 -6.72
CA HIS A 107 6.07 7.26 -7.86
C HIS A 107 6.47 6.63 -9.20
N ALA A 108 7.38 5.64 -9.22
CA ALA A 108 7.88 5.04 -10.45
C ALA A 108 6.80 4.32 -11.29
N HIS A 109 5.67 3.95 -10.66
CA HIS A 109 4.51 3.37 -11.33
C HIS A 109 3.50 4.41 -11.82
N GLU A 110 3.60 5.65 -11.32
CA GLU A 110 2.84 6.77 -11.83
C GLU A 110 3.58 7.24 -13.08
N THR A 111 3.07 6.84 -14.25
CA THR A 111 3.54 7.39 -15.53
C THR A 111 3.55 8.91 -15.38
N PRO A 112 4.63 9.62 -15.75
CA PRO A 112 4.63 11.08 -15.67
C PRO A 112 3.40 11.57 -16.43
N ASP A 113 2.49 12.15 -15.66
CA ASP A 113 1.23 12.68 -16.13
C ASP A 113 1.56 13.72 -17.20
N GLU A 114 1.39 13.34 -18.47
CA GLU A 114 1.62 14.16 -19.66
C GLU A 114 0.57 15.30 -19.76
N SER A 115 -0.09 15.66 -18.65
CA SER A 115 -1.24 16.57 -18.60
C SER A 115 -0.86 18.03 -18.30
N LEU A 116 0.43 18.40 -18.28
CA LEU A 116 0.89 19.78 -18.07
C LEU A 116 1.70 20.34 -19.24
N SER A 117 1.43 19.87 -20.46
CA SER A 117 1.83 20.55 -21.70
C SER A 117 0.59 20.98 -22.49
N SER A 118 0.01 22.11 -22.09
CA SER A 118 -0.87 22.94 -22.93
C SER A 118 -0.75 24.40 -22.53
#